data_AF-A0A966PVS8-F1
#
_entry.id   AF-A0A966PVS8-F1
#
_cell.length_a   1.000
_cell.length_b   1.000
_cell.length_c   1.000
_cell.angle_alpha   90.00
_cell.angle_beta   90.00
_cell.angle_gamma   90.00
#
_symmetry.space_group_name_H-M   'P 1'
#
loop_
_entity.id
_entity.type
_entity.pdbx_description
1 polymer ?
#
loop_
_entity_poly.entity_id
_entity_poly.type
_entity_poly.pdbx_seq_one_letter_code
_entity_poly.pdbx_strand_id
1 'polypeptide(L)'
;MKLTYTTKNGRISAELEGESQKELFTELNKFQEVFEENSCGKCGCEDIKYVVRTVDDNQYYELRCSKCGARLAFGVHKKGGGLFPKRKDNDGKWLPDNGWVKWNPKTEQSE
;
A
#
# COMPACT_ATOMS: atom_id res chain seq x y z
N MET A 1 -24.68 -10.28 1.97
CA MET A 1 -24.19 -10.60 0.60
C MET A 1 -22.71 -10.89 0.67
N LYS A 2 -22.20 -11.72 -0.24
CA LYS A 2 -20.79 -12.10 -0.30
C LYS A 2 -20.21 -11.79 -1.67
N LEU A 3 -18.96 -11.33 -1.71
CA LEU A 3 -18.20 -11.06 -2.92
C LEU A 3 -16.81 -11.69 -2.76
N THR A 4 -16.42 -12.56 -3.69
CA THR A 4 -15.03 -13.01 -3.78
C THR A 4 -14.28 -12.13 -4.77
N TYR A 5 -13.14 -11.61 -4.35
CA TYR A 5 -12.26 -10.83 -5.20
C TYR A 5 -10.84 -11.39 -5.16
N THR A 6 -10.23 -11.51 -6.34
CA THR A 6 -8.85 -11.95 -6.51
C THR A 6 -8.07 -10.80 -7.14
N THR A 7 -6.90 -10.50 -6.58
CA THR A 7 -6.02 -9.45 -7.12
C THR A 7 -5.66 -9.75 -8.58
N LYS A 8 -5.36 -8.72 -9.37
CA LYS A 8 -5.08 -8.86 -10.81
C LYS A 8 -3.91 -9.80 -11.12
N ASN A 9 -2.96 -9.90 -10.20
CA ASN A 9 -1.81 -10.80 -10.29
C ASN A 9 -2.07 -12.21 -9.71
N GLY A 10 -3.28 -12.49 -9.22
CA GLY A 10 -3.67 -13.79 -8.67
C GLY A 10 -3.06 -14.14 -7.30
N ARG A 11 -2.28 -13.26 -6.67
CA ARG A 11 -1.55 -13.58 -5.43
C ARG A 11 -2.44 -13.63 -4.18
N ILE A 12 -3.52 -12.86 -4.14
CA ILE A 12 -4.37 -12.73 -2.97
C ILE A 12 -5.83 -12.88 -3.40
N SER A 13 -6.59 -13.71 -2.68
CA SER A 13 -8.04 -13.78 -2.79
C SER A 13 -8.67 -13.49 -1.45
N ALA A 14 -9.72 -12.68 -1.44
CA ALA A 14 -10.48 -12.34 -0.24
C ALA A 14 -11.98 -12.54 -0.49
N GLU A 15 -12.67 -13.02 0.54
CA GLU A 15 -14.12 -13.00 0.61
C GLU A 15 -14.54 -11.78 1.44
N LEU A 16 -15.37 -10.93 0.83
CA LEU A 16 -15.89 -9.71 1.44
C LEU A 16 -17.38 -9.90 1.71
N GLU A 17 -17.81 -9.52 2.90
CA GLU A 17 -19.20 -9.60 3.32
C GLU A 17 -19.78 -8.20 3.58
N GLY A 18 -21.06 -8.03 3.28
CA GLY A 18 -21.78 -6.78 3.53
C GLY A 18 -23.28 -6.95 3.30
N GLU A 19 -24.09 -6.12 3.95
CA GLU A 19 -25.55 -6.19 3.87
C GLU A 19 -26.11 -5.48 2.63
N SER A 20 -25.33 -4.56 2.07
CA SER A 20 -25.70 -3.74 0.91
C SER A 20 -24.58 -3.66 -0.13
N GLN A 21 -24.92 -3.27 -1.36
CA GLN A 21 -23.92 -3.03 -2.42
C GLN A 21 -22.95 -1.91 -2.02
N LYS A 22 -23.42 -0.93 -1.24
CA LYS A 22 -22.61 0.18 -0.71
C LYS A 22 -21.54 -0.31 0.26
N GLU A 23 -21.88 -1.23 1.16
CA GLU A 23 -20.92 -1.85 2.08
C GLU A 23 -19.90 -2.69 1.33
N LEU A 24 -20.34 -3.57 0.42
CA LEU A 24 -19.43 -4.37 -0.39
C LEU A 24 -18.47 -3.51 -1.23
N PHE A 25 -18.96 -2.40 -1.80
CA PHE A 25 -18.10 -1.45 -2.51
C PHE A 25 -17.06 -0.83 -1.57
N THR A 26 -17.46 -0.50 -0.34
CA THR A 26 -16.56 0.07 0.67
C THR A 26 -15.47 -0.92 1.07
N GLU A 27 -15.82 -2.18 1.33
CA GLU A 27 -14.86 -3.23 1.66
C GLU A 27 -13.94 -3.55 0.48
N LEU A 28 -14.48 -3.60 -0.74
CA LEU A 28 -13.67 -3.82 -1.94
C LEU A 28 -12.69 -2.67 -2.17
N ASN A 29 -13.11 -1.42 -1.97
CA ASN A 29 -12.23 -0.26 -2.07
C ASN A 29 -11.08 -0.33 -1.07
N LYS A 30 -11.37 -0.62 0.21
CA LYS A 30 -10.33 -0.78 1.24
C LYS A 30 -9.35 -1.90 0.88
N PHE A 31 -9.87 -3.02 0.35
CA PHE A 31 -9.03 -4.12 -0.10
C PHE A 31 -8.12 -3.69 -1.26
N GLN A 32 -8.69 -3.09 -2.30
CA GLN A 32 -7.94 -2.67 -3.48
C GLN A 32 -6.89 -1.61 -3.16
N GLU A 33 -7.19 -0.68 -2.26
CA GLU A 33 -6.25 0.39 -1.85
C GLU A 33 -4.95 -0.14 -1.25
N VAL A 34 -4.99 -1.30 -0.58
CA VAL A 34 -3.83 -1.90 0.11
C VAL A 34 -3.23 -3.08 -0.65
N PHE A 35 -4.09 -3.91 -1.26
CA PHE A 35 -3.70 -5.21 -1.80
C PHE A 35 -3.65 -5.26 -3.33
N GLU A 36 -4.03 -4.20 -4.05
CA GLU A 36 -3.99 -4.14 -5.52
C GLU A 36 -2.79 -3.33 -6.07
N GLU A 37 -1.86 -2.91 -5.23
CA GLU A 37 -0.57 -2.41 -5.70
C GLU A 37 0.24 -3.61 -6.20
N ASN A 38 0.43 -3.71 -7.53
CA ASN A 38 1.02 -4.88 -8.17
C ASN A 38 2.44 -4.65 -8.67
N SER A 39 2.94 -3.42 -8.65
CA SER A 39 4.24 -3.06 -9.21
C SER A 39 4.89 -1.90 -8.47
N CYS A 40 6.23 -1.87 -8.53
CA CYS A 40 7.01 -0.79 -7.96
C CYS A 40 6.88 0.48 -8.83
N GLY A 41 6.36 1.57 -8.26
CA GLY A 41 6.20 2.85 -8.98
C GLY A 41 7.51 3.44 -9.54
N LYS A 42 8.66 3.06 -8.99
CA LYS A 42 9.98 3.58 -9.40
C LYS A 42 10.69 2.76 -10.49
N CYS A 43 10.41 1.45 -10.60
CA CYS A 43 11.12 0.59 -11.56
C CYS A 43 10.25 -0.43 -12.30
N GLY A 44 8.95 -0.45 -12.05
CA GLY A 44 7.98 -1.34 -12.70
C GLY A 44 8.06 -2.81 -12.28
N CYS A 45 8.97 -3.19 -11.37
CA CYS A 45 9.09 -4.58 -10.91
C CYS A 45 7.83 -5.03 -10.16
N GLU A 46 7.28 -6.19 -10.53
CA GLU A 46 6.10 -6.79 -9.89
C GLU A 46 6.44 -7.63 -8.65
N ASP A 47 7.70 -8.04 -8.51
CA ASP A 47 8.18 -8.69 -7.30
C ASP A 47 8.36 -7.65 -6.17
N ILE A 48 7.25 -7.45 -5.45
CA ILE A 48 7.15 -6.63 -4.26
C ILE A 48 6.63 -7.46 -3.08
N LYS A 49 7.02 -7.08 -1.87
CA LYS A 49 6.66 -7.76 -0.62
C LYS A 49 6.11 -6.80 0.42
N TYR A 50 5.17 -7.28 1.21
CA TYR A 50 4.67 -6.60 2.40
C TYR A 50 5.69 -6.72 3.53
N VAL A 51 5.98 -5.61 4.19
CA VAL A 51 6.93 -5.51 5.29
C VAL A 51 6.29 -4.72 6.42
N VAL A 52 6.43 -5.24 7.64
CA VAL A 52 6.11 -4.51 8.87
C VAL A 52 7.42 -4.26 9.61
N ARG A 53 7.68 -3.01 9.97
CA ARG A 53 8.82 -2.62 10.80
C ARG A 53 8.30 -2.12 12.14
N THR A 54 8.95 -2.49 13.23
CA THR A 54 8.67 -1.96 14.56
C THR A 54 9.81 -1.05 14.99
N VAL A 55 9.50 0.18 15.37
CA VAL A 55 10.46 1.17 15.91
C VAL A 55 9.79 1.85 17.11
N ASP A 56 10.41 1.76 18.29
CA ASP A 56 9.88 2.33 19.54
C ASP A 56 8.39 1.99 19.75
N ASP A 57 8.05 0.70 19.64
CA ASP A 57 6.69 0.13 19.71
C ASP A 57 5.70 0.60 18.62
N ASN A 58 6.13 1.45 17.70
CA ASN A 58 5.33 1.86 16.55
C ASN A 58 5.52 0.91 15.37
N GLN A 59 4.41 0.46 14.79
CA GLN A 59 4.41 -0.35 13.57
C GLN A 59 4.30 0.51 12.32
N TYR A 60 5.18 0.25 11.36
CA TYR A 60 5.22 0.88 10.05
C TYR A 60 4.99 -0.18 8.99
N TYR A 61 3.97 0.06 8.17
CA TYR A 61 3.52 -0.85 7.11
C TYR A 61 4.03 -0.35 5.76
N GLU A 62 4.73 -1.21 5.02
CA GLU A 62 5.39 -0.83 3.78
C GLU A 62 5.27 -1.95 2.74
N LEU A 63 5.18 -1.57 1.47
CA LEU A 63 5.56 -2.44 0.37
C LEU A 63 7.01 -2.18 0.02
N ARG A 64 7.77 -3.24 -0.30
CA ARG A 64 9.17 -3.14 -0.67
C ARG A 64 9.46 -3.89 -1.96
N CYS A 65 10.14 -3.22 -2.89
CA CYS A 65 10.56 -3.80 -4.15
C CYS A 65 11.79 -4.69 -3.94
N SER A 66 11.73 -5.94 -4.39
CA SER A 66 12.85 -6.89 -4.32
C SER A 66 14.01 -6.50 -5.25
N LYS A 67 13.73 -5.77 -6.34
CA LYS A 67 14.72 -5.38 -7.35
C LYS A 67 15.49 -4.10 -7.00
N CYS A 68 14.79 -2.97 -6.86
CA CYS A 68 15.44 -1.68 -6.65
C CYS A 68 15.55 -1.28 -5.18
N GLY A 69 14.87 -1.98 -4.27
CA GLY A 69 14.86 -1.69 -2.84
C GLY A 69 14.01 -0.48 -2.43
N ALA A 70 13.31 0.18 -3.38
CA ALA A 70 12.35 1.23 -3.08
C ALA A 70 11.18 0.69 -2.25
N ARG A 71 10.52 1.60 -1.53
CA ARG A 71 9.39 1.31 -0.66
C ARG A 71 8.22 2.24 -0.91
N LEU A 72 7.01 1.74 -0.72
CA LEU A 72 5.79 2.53 -0.57
C LEU A 72 5.33 2.42 0.88
N ALA A 73 5.27 3.55 1.58
CA ALA A 73 4.84 3.58 2.97
C ALA A 73 3.32 3.74 3.09
N PHE A 74 2.73 3.09 4.09
CA PHE A 74 1.32 3.21 4.41
C PHE A 74 1.13 4.00 5.72
N GLY A 75 0.09 4.83 5.73
CA GLY A 75 -0.46 5.40 6.95
C GLY A 75 -1.54 4.50 7.52
N VAL A 76 -1.81 4.64 8.82
CA VAL A 76 -2.95 3.99 9.50
C VAL A 76 -4.03 5.05 9.70
N HIS A 77 -5.27 4.76 9.32
CA HIS A 77 -6.39 5.62 9.64
C HIS A 77 -6.57 5.72 11.16
N LYS A 78 -6.87 6.93 11.64
CA LYS A 78 -7.09 7.19 13.09
C LYS A 78 -8.22 6.34 13.69
N LYS A 79 -9.17 5.88 12.87
CA LYS A 79 -10.30 5.04 13.26
C LYS A 79 -10.40 3.85 12.31
N GLY A 80 -10.83 2.70 12.81
CA GLY A 80 -11.12 1.52 12.00
C GLY A 80 -9.91 0.70 11.55
N GLY A 81 -8.68 1.11 11.90
CA GLY A 81 -7.46 0.30 11.67
C GLY A 81 -7.05 0.10 10.22
N GLY A 82 -7.75 0.71 9.25
CA GLY A 82 -7.42 0.60 7.84
C GLY A 82 -6.09 1.28 7.49
N LEU A 83 -5.44 0.78 6.44
CA LEU A 83 -4.22 1.36 5.88
C LEU A 83 -4.55 2.17 4.63
N PHE A 84 -3.74 3.19 4.34
CA PHE A 84 -3.78 3.93 3.08
C PHE A 84 -2.36 4.24 2.59
N PRO A 85 -2.08 4.17 1.28
CA PRO A 85 -0.76 4.47 0.76
C PRO A 85 -0.46 5.96 0.87
N LYS A 86 0.75 6.31 1.32
CA LYS A 86 1.20 7.71 1.38
C LYS A 86 1.66 8.17 0.00
N ARG A 87 0.73 8.74 -0.77
CA ARG A 87 0.96 9.25 -2.13
C ARG A 87 1.24 10.75 -2.20
N LYS A 88 1.08 11.46 -1.09
CA LYS A 88 1.23 12.91 -0.99
C LYS A 88 2.18 13.29 0.13
N ASP A 89 2.82 14.45 0.00
CA ASP A 89 3.60 15.07 1.05
C ASP A 89 2.71 15.75 2.12
N ASN A 90 3.35 16.36 3.12
CA ASN A 90 2.65 17.05 4.20
C ASN A 90 1.87 18.30 3.74
N ASP A 91 2.24 18.88 2.60
CA ASP A 91 1.56 20.02 1.99
C ASP A 91 0.43 19.58 1.05
N GLY A 92 0.20 18.27 0.93
CA GLY A 92 -0.85 17.67 0.09
C GLY A 92 -0.50 17.58 -1.39
N LYS A 93 0.74 17.84 -1.78
CA LYS A 93 1.21 17.67 -3.16
C LYS A 93 1.48 16.20 -3.45
N TRP A 94 1.16 15.78 -4.67
CA TRP A 94 1.44 14.42 -5.12
C TRP A 94 2.95 14.17 -5.19
N LEU A 95 3.37 13.05 -4.64
CA LEU A 95 4.74 12.57 -4.74
C LEU A 95 4.98 11.94 -6.12
N PRO A 96 6.20 12.02 -6.68
CA PRO A 96 6.56 11.27 -7.88
C PRO A 96 6.46 9.76 -7.65
N ASP A 97 6.50 8.98 -8.73
CA ASP A 97 6.48 7.51 -8.69
C ASP A 97 5.34 6.92 -7.85
N ASN A 98 4.21 7.64 -7.80
CA ASN A 98 3.08 7.32 -6.92
C ASN A 98 3.50 7.15 -5.45
N GLY A 99 4.42 7.96 -4.93
CA GLY A 99 4.88 7.88 -3.53
C GLY A 99 5.84 6.73 -3.21
N TRP A 100 6.30 5.98 -4.22
CA TRP A 100 7.42 5.06 -4.03
C TRP A 100 8.72 5.83 -3.85
N VAL A 101 9.46 5.54 -2.79
CA VAL A 101 10.70 6.23 -2.45
C VAL A 101 11.85 5.24 -2.20
N LYS A 102 13.06 5.63 -2.54
CA LYS A 102 14.30 4.90 -2.27
C LYS A 102 15.24 5.81 -1.49
N TRP A 103 15.77 5.29 -0.39
CA TRP A 103 16.81 6.00 0.37
C TRP A 103 18.10 6.08 -0.45
N ASN A 104 18.62 7.29 -0.61
CA ASN A 104 19.93 7.54 -1.18
C ASN A 104 20.92 7.88 -0.03
N PRO A 105 21.86 6.99 0.30
CA PRO A 105 22.80 7.21 1.39
C PRO A 105 23.84 8.30 1.11
N LYS A 106 24.01 8.72 -0.16
CA LYS A 106 24.96 9.78 -0.52
C LYS A 106 24.40 11.17 -0.25
N THR A 107 23.10 11.34 -0.47
CA THR A 107 22.39 12.61 -0.27
C THR A 107 21.64 12.65 1.07
N GLU A 108 21.55 11.52 1.76
CA GLU A 108 20.76 11.33 2.99
C GLU A 108 19.29 11.73 2.80
N GLN A 109 18.77 11.49 1.60
CA GLN A 109 17.42 11.86 1.21
C GLN A 109 16.68 10.66 0.61
N SER A 110 15.35 10.67 0.76
CA SER A 110 14.48 9.73 0.07
C SER A 110 14.07 10.31 -1.28
N GLU A 111 14.34 9.58 -2.34
CA GLU A 111 14.10 9.96 -3.74
C GLU A 111 13.12 9.03 -4.44
#